data_AF-A0A317KMQ7-F1
#
_entry.id   AF-A0A317KMQ7-F1
#
_cell.length_a   1.000
_cell.length_b   1.000
_cell.length_c   1.000
_cell.angle_alpha   90.00
_cell.angle_beta   90.00
_cell.angle_gamma   90.00
#
_symmetry.space_group_name_H-M   'P 1'
#
loop_
_entity.id
_entity.type
_entity.pdbx_description
1 polymer ?
#
loop_
_entity_poly.entity_id
_entity_poly.type
_entity_poly.pdbx_seq_one_letter_code
_entity_poly.pdbx_strand_id
1 'polypeptide(L)'
;MPVLPSFALTYQWVRELRRWHPGVLAAVQLRLPDDEPVTVGHYGAPPRQATAAQAVAAVRELDDPRGYEVFVPRAITTAEIRRIRDVPQGVGWRYLPAAHGRRPCPCPACLPRGGYKAARLRRRFPYDEPPRPKSELMARLRAATTADDIIDVLGELGRGRRGGAEELAYLADHPDPDVRDTLESVLRAYRGRESRRLRERLERSSSPTSDPDNR
;
A
#
# COMPACT_ATOMS: atom_id res chain seq x y z
N MET A 1 -19.42 -1.08 -11.33
CA MET A 1 -19.96 0.30 -11.28
C MET A 1 -21.22 0.38 -12.14
N PRO A 2 -22.37 0.86 -11.64
CA PRO A 2 -23.56 1.06 -12.46
C PRO A 2 -23.29 2.08 -13.57
N VAL A 3 -24.02 1.97 -14.68
CA VAL A 3 -23.97 2.99 -15.74
C VAL A 3 -24.65 4.25 -15.23
N LEU A 4 -23.84 5.29 -15.02
CA LEU A 4 -24.26 6.61 -14.53
C LEU A 4 -24.34 7.62 -15.69
N PRO A 5 -25.06 8.74 -15.52
CA PRO A 5 -25.07 9.84 -16.51
C PRO A 5 -23.67 10.37 -16.83
N SER A 6 -22.78 10.39 -15.83
CA SER A 6 -21.38 10.79 -16.02
C SER A 6 -20.55 9.63 -16.57
N PHE A 7 -19.97 9.85 -17.76
CA PHE A 7 -19.01 8.93 -18.37
C PHE A 7 -17.80 8.69 -17.46
N ALA A 8 -17.25 9.77 -16.90
CA ALA A 8 -16.06 9.68 -16.06
C ALA A 8 -16.31 8.89 -14.77
N LEU A 9 -17.51 8.99 -14.17
CA LEU A 9 -17.88 8.23 -12.98
C LEU A 9 -18.20 6.76 -13.30
N THR A 10 -18.83 6.49 -14.44
CA THR A 10 -19.10 5.12 -14.90
C THR A 10 -17.79 4.34 -15.11
N TYR A 11 -16.79 4.96 -15.72
CA TYR A 11 -15.52 4.34 -16.08
C TYR A 11 -14.35 4.80 -15.20
N GLN A 12 -14.65 5.22 -13.97
CA GLN A 12 -13.68 5.86 -13.06
C GLN A 12 -12.46 5.02 -12.68
N TRP A 13 -12.55 3.70 -12.88
CA TRP A 13 -11.53 2.72 -12.49
C TRP A 13 -10.51 2.43 -13.60
N VAL A 14 -10.73 2.86 -14.84
CA VAL A 14 -9.89 2.48 -15.99
C VAL A 14 -8.42 2.80 -15.75
N ARG A 15 -8.12 4.03 -15.32
CA ARG A 15 -6.73 4.46 -15.09
C ARG A 15 -6.06 3.73 -13.92
N GLU A 16 -6.80 3.37 -12.88
CA GLU A 16 -6.24 2.61 -11.75
C GLU A 16 -6.02 1.13 -12.14
N LEU A 17 -6.99 0.49 -12.81
CA LEU A 17 -6.85 -0.90 -13.27
C LEU A 17 -5.68 -1.07 -14.24
N ARG A 18 -5.45 -0.10 -15.14
CA ARG A 18 -4.32 -0.10 -16.09
C ARG A 18 -2.95 -0.04 -15.40
N ARG A 19 -2.88 0.36 -14.12
CA ARG A 19 -1.63 0.32 -13.36
C ARG A 19 -1.07 -1.11 -13.23
N TRP A 20 -1.98 -2.07 -13.13
CA TRP A 20 -1.68 -3.47 -12.86
C TRP A 20 -1.84 -4.35 -14.10
N HIS A 21 -2.37 -3.79 -15.20
CA HIS A 21 -2.63 -4.49 -16.45
C HIS A 21 -1.83 -3.88 -17.62
N PRO A 22 -0.99 -4.66 -18.33
CA PRO A 22 -0.12 -4.13 -19.39
C PRO A 22 -0.85 -3.81 -20.71
N GLY A 23 -2.08 -4.31 -20.90
CA GLY A 23 -2.87 -4.14 -22.13
C GLY A 23 -3.88 -2.98 -22.13
N VAL A 24 -4.58 -2.81 -23.26
CA VAL A 24 -5.73 -1.91 -23.41
C VAL A 24 -6.94 -2.52 -22.70
N LEU A 25 -7.64 -1.72 -21.90
CA LEU A 25 -8.87 -2.14 -21.23
C LEU A 25 -10.09 -1.79 -22.08
N ALA A 26 -11.06 -2.70 -22.15
CA ALA A 26 -12.39 -2.44 -22.67
C ALA A 26 -13.41 -2.44 -21.53
N ALA A 27 -14.48 -1.67 -21.66
CA ALA A 27 -15.59 -1.74 -20.71
C ALA A 27 -16.66 -2.71 -21.21
N VAL A 28 -17.03 -3.65 -20.34
CA VAL A 28 -18.15 -4.57 -20.57
C VAL A 28 -19.32 -4.11 -19.72
N GLN A 29 -20.43 -3.75 -20.37
CA GLN A 29 -21.67 -3.38 -19.71
C GLN A 29 -22.56 -4.61 -19.60
N LEU A 30 -22.97 -4.93 -18.38
CA LEU A 30 -23.77 -6.12 -18.06
C LEU A 30 -25.21 -5.73 -17.79
N ARG A 31 -26.14 -6.66 -18.06
CA ARG A 31 -27.51 -6.62 -17.56
C ARG A 31 -27.69 -7.75 -16.56
N LEU A 32 -27.90 -7.39 -15.31
CA LEU A 32 -28.16 -8.33 -14.21
C LEU A 32 -29.63 -8.25 -13.81
N PRO A 33 -30.21 -9.33 -13.26
CA PRO A 33 -31.48 -9.27 -12.54
C PRO A 33 -31.43 -8.29 -11.35
N ASP A 34 -32.56 -7.69 -11.00
CA ASP A 34 -32.63 -6.68 -9.91
C ASP A 34 -32.33 -7.27 -8.53
N ASP A 35 -32.65 -8.55 -8.35
CA ASP A 35 -32.46 -9.36 -7.16
C ASP A 35 -31.08 -10.06 -7.10
N GLU A 36 -30.25 -9.89 -8.12
CA GLU A 36 -28.90 -10.48 -8.17
C GLU A 36 -28.08 -10.10 -6.93
N PRO A 37 -27.58 -11.08 -6.15
CA PRO A 37 -26.73 -10.82 -5.00
C PRO A 37 -25.40 -10.16 -5.41
N VAL A 38 -25.06 -9.05 -4.77
CA VAL A 38 -23.82 -8.31 -4.99
C VAL A 38 -23.25 -7.79 -3.67
N THR A 39 -21.98 -7.39 -3.69
CA THR A 39 -21.45 -6.50 -2.65
C THR A 39 -21.26 -5.10 -3.21
N VAL A 40 -21.47 -4.10 -2.37
CA VAL A 40 -21.28 -2.68 -2.71
C VAL A 40 -20.54 -1.97 -1.58
N GLY A 41 -19.60 -1.11 -1.94
CA GLY A 41 -18.83 -0.36 -0.96
C GLY A 41 -17.90 0.66 -1.62
N HIS A 42 -17.34 1.53 -0.79
CA HIS A 42 -16.22 2.38 -1.19
C HIS A 42 -14.92 1.59 -1.06
N TYR A 43 -14.00 1.77 -2.00
CA TYR A 43 -12.72 1.05 -1.99
C TYR A 43 -11.96 1.30 -0.67
N GLY A 44 -11.34 0.24 -0.15
CA GLY A 44 -10.65 0.28 1.13
C GLY A 44 -11.56 0.31 2.36
N ALA A 45 -12.88 0.26 2.19
CA ALA A 45 -13.85 0.08 3.27
C ALA A 45 -14.48 -1.33 3.19
N PRO A 46 -14.94 -1.90 4.33
CA PRO A 46 -15.71 -3.14 4.32
C PRO A 46 -16.96 -3.01 3.43
N PRO A 47 -17.13 -3.86 2.40
CA PRO A 47 -18.31 -3.79 1.55
C PRO A 47 -19.52 -4.41 2.27
N ARG A 48 -20.72 -3.97 1.92
CA ARG A 48 -21.98 -4.55 2.41
C ARG A 48 -22.63 -5.42 1.34
N GLN A 49 -23.37 -6.44 1.77
CA GLN A 49 -24.23 -7.23 0.89
C GLN A 49 -25.44 -6.40 0.44
N ALA A 50 -25.88 -6.60 -0.80
CA ALA A 50 -27.02 -5.94 -1.41
C ALA A 50 -27.54 -6.74 -2.61
N THR A 51 -28.67 -6.36 -3.17
CA THR A 51 -29.03 -6.75 -4.54
C THR A 51 -28.48 -5.77 -5.56
N ALA A 52 -28.41 -6.15 -6.84
CA ALA A 52 -27.96 -5.27 -7.92
C ALA A 52 -28.78 -3.97 -7.98
N ALA A 53 -30.11 -4.05 -7.85
CA ALA A 53 -30.96 -2.86 -7.80
C ALA A 53 -30.64 -1.96 -6.60
N GLN A 54 -30.46 -2.54 -5.41
CA GLN A 54 -30.08 -1.80 -4.20
C GLN A 54 -28.70 -1.14 -4.32
N ALA A 55 -27.73 -1.81 -4.96
CA ALA A 55 -26.41 -1.25 -5.21
C ALA A 55 -26.46 -0.08 -6.21
N VAL A 56 -27.26 -0.20 -7.28
CA VAL A 56 -27.48 0.89 -8.24
C VAL A 56 -28.10 2.10 -7.57
N ALA A 57 -29.17 1.90 -6.78
CA ALA A 57 -29.83 2.98 -6.04
C ALA A 57 -28.86 3.68 -5.08
N ALA A 58 -28.18 2.89 -4.24
CA ALA A 58 -27.23 3.42 -3.26
C ALA A 58 -26.12 4.25 -3.91
N VAL A 59 -25.58 3.83 -5.04
CA VAL A 59 -24.50 4.58 -5.71
C VAL A 59 -25.01 5.82 -6.43
N ARG A 60 -26.25 5.80 -6.94
CA ARG A 60 -26.86 6.96 -7.60
C ARG A 60 -27.23 8.08 -6.64
N GLU A 61 -27.56 7.74 -5.39
CA GLU A 61 -27.95 8.68 -4.35
C GLU A 61 -26.76 9.38 -3.69
N LEU A 62 -25.52 8.95 -3.96
CA LEU A 62 -24.32 9.58 -3.42
C LEU A 62 -24.05 10.93 -4.09
N ASP A 63 -23.74 11.93 -3.28
CA ASP A 63 -23.20 13.21 -3.74
C ASP A 63 -21.88 13.01 -4.51
N ASP A 64 -21.04 12.09 -4.05
CA ASP A 64 -19.79 11.70 -4.71
C ASP A 64 -19.64 10.17 -4.80
N PRO A 65 -19.95 9.55 -5.95
CA PRO A 65 -19.81 8.11 -6.13
C PRO A 65 -18.38 7.69 -6.51
N ARG A 66 -17.39 8.59 -6.44
CA ARG A 66 -16.00 8.22 -6.73
C ARG A 66 -15.49 7.21 -5.69
N GLY A 67 -14.74 6.22 -6.16
CA GLY A 67 -14.20 5.15 -5.31
C GLY A 67 -15.19 4.03 -4.99
N TYR A 68 -16.47 4.15 -5.37
CA TYR A 68 -17.42 3.06 -5.17
C TYR A 68 -17.21 1.91 -6.17
N GLU A 69 -17.44 0.71 -5.67
CA GLU A 69 -17.39 -0.53 -6.42
C GLU A 69 -18.62 -1.40 -6.12
N VAL A 70 -18.97 -2.21 -7.11
CA VAL A 70 -20.02 -3.23 -7.01
C VAL A 70 -19.41 -4.50 -7.55
N PHE A 71 -19.43 -5.56 -6.75
CA PHE A 71 -18.84 -6.85 -7.08
C PHE A 71 -19.93 -7.92 -7.15
N VAL A 72 -19.89 -8.71 -8.21
CA VAL A 72 -20.80 -9.84 -8.44
C VAL A 72 -20.03 -11.11 -8.05
N PRO A 73 -20.43 -11.85 -6.99
CA PRO A 73 -19.66 -12.96 -6.45
C PRO A 73 -19.85 -14.27 -7.24
N ARG A 74 -20.03 -14.18 -8.56
CA ARG A 74 -20.16 -15.32 -9.47
C ARG A 74 -19.61 -15.00 -10.84
N ALA A 75 -19.43 -16.04 -11.65
CA ALA A 75 -19.08 -15.89 -13.05
C ALA A 75 -20.20 -15.17 -13.82
N ILE A 76 -19.79 -14.35 -14.79
CA ILE A 76 -20.66 -13.65 -15.73
C ILE A 76 -20.74 -14.47 -17.02
N THR A 77 -21.95 -14.67 -17.53
CA THR A 77 -22.23 -15.37 -18.77
C THR A 77 -22.22 -14.41 -19.97
N THR A 78 -22.07 -14.96 -21.17
CA THR A 78 -22.12 -14.17 -22.41
C THR A 78 -23.49 -13.53 -22.66
N ALA A 79 -24.57 -14.16 -22.20
CA ALA A 79 -25.95 -13.64 -22.34
C ALA A 79 -26.20 -12.37 -21.53
N GLU A 80 -25.43 -12.16 -20.45
CA GLU A 80 -25.52 -10.97 -19.59
C GLU A 80 -24.78 -9.77 -20.19
N ILE A 81 -23.95 -9.97 -21.23
CA ILE A 81 -23.20 -8.90 -21.88
C ILE A 81 -24.15 -8.10 -22.77
N ARG A 82 -24.41 -6.85 -22.36
CA ARG A 82 -25.25 -5.94 -23.14
C ARG A 82 -24.45 -5.19 -24.20
N ARG A 83 -23.21 -4.81 -23.87
CA ARG A 83 -22.35 -4.00 -24.73
C ARG A 83 -20.89 -4.14 -24.34
N ILE A 84 -20.01 -4.15 -25.34
CA ILE A 84 -18.57 -3.97 -25.16
C ILE A 84 -18.21 -2.61 -25.78
N ARG A 85 -17.39 -1.82 -25.09
CA ARG A 85 -16.97 -0.50 -25.54
C ARG A 85 -15.48 -0.29 -25.36
N ASP A 86 -14.89 0.37 -26.34
CA ASP A 86 -13.62 1.05 -26.14
C ASP A 86 -13.81 2.19 -25.16
N VAL A 87 -12.87 2.31 -24.22
CA VAL A 87 -12.85 3.39 -23.24
C VAL A 87 -11.54 4.16 -23.35
N PRO A 88 -11.54 5.50 -23.25
CA PRO A 88 -10.30 6.24 -23.21
C PRO A 88 -9.46 5.82 -22.00
N GLN A 89 -8.24 5.36 -22.27
CA GLN A 89 -7.36 4.72 -21.27
C GLN A 89 -6.79 5.69 -20.22
N GLY A 90 -7.17 6.98 -20.29
CA GLY A 90 -6.80 8.03 -19.35
C GLY A 90 -7.92 8.43 -18.39
N VAL A 91 -9.12 7.88 -18.56
CA VAL A 91 -10.32 8.21 -17.76
C VAL A 91 -10.21 7.63 -16.35
N GLY A 92 -10.73 8.40 -15.39
CA GLY A 92 -10.72 8.04 -13.97
C GLY A 92 -9.66 8.77 -13.16
N TRP A 93 -9.52 8.35 -11.92
CA TRP A 93 -8.57 8.91 -10.95
C TRP A 93 -7.26 8.10 -10.94
N ARG A 94 -6.28 8.56 -10.17
CA ARG A 94 -4.94 7.94 -10.07
C ARG A 94 -4.59 7.80 -8.59
N TYR A 95 -4.27 6.60 -8.12
CA TYR A 95 -3.97 6.28 -6.72
C TYR A 95 -5.20 6.28 -5.79
N LEU A 96 -5.96 7.38 -5.76
CA LEU A 96 -7.18 7.52 -4.95
C LEU A 96 -8.16 8.52 -5.59
N PRO A 97 -9.47 8.44 -5.29
CA PRO A 97 -10.45 9.47 -5.61
C PRO A 97 -9.99 10.86 -5.17
N ALA A 98 -10.23 11.86 -6.02
CA ALA A 98 -9.79 13.24 -5.80
C ALA A 98 -8.26 13.48 -5.75
N ALA A 99 -7.43 12.53 -6.23
CA ALA A 99 -5.98 12.75 -6.35
C ALA A 99 -5.56 13.72 -7.47
N HIS A 100 -6.47 14.06 -8.40
CA HIS A 100 -6.16 15.01 -9.48
C HIS A 100 -5.78 16.38 -8.90
N GLY A 101 -4.72 16.98 -9.45
CA GLY A 101 -4.18 18.27 -8.99
C GLY A 101 -3.28 18.21 -7.75
N ARG A 102 -3.26 17.08 -7.01
CA ARG A 102 -2.40 16.94 -5.82
C ARG A 102 -1.07 16.26 -6.18
N ARG A 103 0.04 16.85 -5.72
CA ARG A 103 1.37 16.24 -5.87
C ARG A 103 1.46 15.02 -4.93
N PRO A 104 1.88 13.83 -5.40
CA PRO A 104 2.09 12.69 -4.52
C PRO A 104 3.25 12.96 -3.55
N CYS A 105 3.11 12.54 -2.30
CA CYS A 105 4.18 12.62 -1.31
C CYS A 105 5.39 11.80 -1.79
N PRO A 106 6.63 12.35 -1.76
CA PRO A 106 7.78 11.68 -2.35
C PRO A 106 8.49 10.69 -1.42
N CYS A 107 8.03 10.53 -0.17
CA CYS A 107 8.72 9.68 0.81
C CYS A 107 8.70 8.19 0.40
N PRO A 108 9.66 7.37 0.88
CA PRO A 108 9.70 5.94 0.58
C PRO A 108 8.43 5.16 0.96
N ALA A 109 7.66 5.65 1.94
CA ALA A 109 6.38 5.04 2.33
C ALA A 109 5.28 5.29 1.27
N CYS A 110 5.15 6.52 0.76
CA CYS A 110 4.16 6.87 -0.25
C CYS A 110 4.58 6.49 -1.68
N LEU A 111 5.88 6.43 -1.97
CA LEU A 111 6.47 6.00 -3.25
C LEU A 111 7.42 4.80 -3.06
N PRO A 112 6.87 3.59 -2.79
CA PRO A 112 7.68 2.40 -2.61
C PRO A 112 8.48 2.07 -3.88
N ARG A 113 9.67 1.50 -3.69
CA ARG A 113 10.50 1.01 -4.81
C ARG A 113 9.74 -0.09 -5.57
N GLY A 114 9.86 -0.09 -6.90
CA GLY A 114 9.10 -0.99 -7.77
C GLY A 114 7.66 -0.55 -8.06
N GLY A 115 7.16 0.50 -7.39
CA GLY A 115 5.84 1.06 -7.68
C GLY A 115 5.73 1.63 -9.11
N TYR A 116 4.53 1.60 -9.68
CA TYR A 116 4.25 2.10 -11.03
C TYR A 116 4.74 3.54 -11.22
N LYS A 117 5.70 3.72 -12.14
CA LYS A 117 6.39 4.99 -12.44
C LYS A 117 7.04 5.68 -11.22
N ALA A 118 7.22 4.98 -10.09
CA ALA A 118 7.81 5.53 -8.87
C ALA A 118 9.25 6.01 -9.11
N ALA A 119 10.05 5.26 -9.88
CA ALA A 119 11.41 5.67 -10.25
C ALA A 119 11.46 7.03 -10.97
N ARG A 120 10.53 7.27 -11.91
CA ARG A 120 10.44 8.56 -12.64
C ARG A 120 10.04 9.71 -11.71
N LEU A 121 9.16 9.46 -10.75
CA LEU A 121 8.70 10.45 -9.78
C LEU A 121 9.82 10.79 -8.77
N ARG A 122 10.55 9.78 -8.29
CA ARG A 122 11.66 9.95 -7.32
C ARG A 122 12.82 10.77 -7.89
N ARG A 123 13.15 10.59 -9.17
CA ARG A 123 14.19 11.38 -9.89
C ARG A 123 13.96 12.91 -9.90
N ARG A 124 12.77 13.38 -9.52
CA ARG A 124 12.42 14.81 -9.49
C ARG A 124 12.74 15.49 -8.16
N PHE A 125 13.27 14.74 -7.19
CA PHE A 125 13.51 15.19 -5.82
C PHE A 125 14.92 14.79 -5.38
N PRO A 126 15.55 15.53 -4.44
CA PRO A 126 16.94 15.33 -4.02
C PRO A 126 17.17 14.08 -3.14
N TYR A 127 16.37 13.03 -3.28
CA TYR A 127 16.54 11.75 -2.57
C TYR A 127 17.55 10.81 -3.24
N ASP A 128 18.20 11.26 -4.31
CA ASP A 128 19.13 10.47 -5.13
C ASP A 128 20.60 10.68 -4.74
N GLU A 129 20.90 11.27 -3.57
CA GLU A 129 22.24 11.14 -3.01
C GLU A 129 22.58 9.64 -2.90
N PRO A 130 23.75 9.21 -3.43
CA PRO A 130 24.16 7.83 -3.33
C PRO A 130 24.08 7.39 -1.86
N PRO A 131 23.44 6.24 -1.55
CA PRO A 131 23.35 5.79 -0.18
C PRO A 131 24.77 5.63 0.36
N ARG A 132 25.03 6.21 1.54
CA ARG A 132 26.33 6.12 2.20
C ARG A 132 26.77 4.65 2.31
N PRO A 133 28.07 4.36 2.16
CA PRO A 133 28.59 3.01 2.29
C PRO A 133 28.31 2.46 3.69
N LYS A 134 28.15 1.13 3.81
CA LYS A 134 27.87 0.48 5.10
C LYS A 134 28.91 0.86 6.16
N SER A 135 30.19 0.89 5.77
CA SER A 135 31.30 1.24 6.66
C SER A 135 31.16 2.62 7.29
N GLU A 136 30.74 3.62 6.51
CA GLU A 136 30.52 4.99 7.02
C GLU A 136 29.32 5.03 7.97
N LEU A 137 28.22 4.35 7.62
CA LEU A 137 27.05 4.26 8.48
C LEU A 137 27.39 3.53 9.80
N MET A 138 28.17 2.45 9.76
CA MET A 138 28.64 1.78 10.97
C MET A 138 29.57 2.64 11.82
N ALA A 139 30.40 3.48 11.20
CA ALA A 139 31.23 4.45 11.93
C ALA A 139 30.37 5.51 12.63
N ARG A 140 29.36 6.06 11.94
CA ARG A 140 28.39 6.99 12.53
C ARG A 140 27.58 6.34 13.65
N LEU A 141 27.16 5.09 13.47
CA LEU A 141 26.41 4.33 14.48
C LEU A 141 27.23 4.15 15.77
N ARG A 142 28.54 3.90 15.65
CA ARG A 142 29.45 3.80 16.81
C ARG A 142 29.73 5.15 17.49
N ALA A 143 29.63 6.24 16.74
CA ALA A 143 29.84 7.60 17.24
C ALA A 143 28.55 8.25 17.77
N ALA A 144 27.39 7.65 17.51
CA ALA A 144 26.09 8.14 17.97
C ALA A 144 26.03 8.10 19.51
N THR A 145 25.60 9.20 20.11
CA THR A 145 25.51 9.35 21.57
C THR A 145 24.08 9.44 22.08
N THR A 146 23.12 9.64 21.17
CA THR A 146 21.70 9.77 21.47
C THR A 146 20.90 8.65 20.78
N ALA A 147 19.72 8.34 21.32
CA ALA A 147 18.79 7.40 20.70
C ALA A 147 18.34 7.88 19.31
N ASP A 148 18.09 9.18 19.15
CA ASP A 148 17.71 9.79 17.88
C ASP A 148 18.79 9.59 16.80
N ASP A 149 20.06 9.84 17.13
CA ASP A 149 21.18 9.62 16.21
C ASP A 149 21.29 8.15 15.79
N ILE A 150 21.07 7.22 16.73
CA ILE A 150 21.06 5.78 16.46
C ILE A 150 19.91 5.42 15.51
N ILE A 151 18.70 5.93 15.78
CA ILE A 151 17.50 5.69 14.98
C ILE A 151 17.69 6.21 13.54
N ASP A 152 18.25 7.41 13.39
CA ASP A 152 18.53 8.00 12.08
C ASP A 152 19.49 7.13 11.25
N VAL A 153 20.59 6.69 11.86
CA VAL A 153 21.58 5.84 11.18
C VAL A 153 21.01 4.45 10.88
N LEU A 154 20.23 3.86 11.79
CA LEU A 154 19.49 2.62 11.54
C LEU A 154 18.53 2.77 10.35
N GLY A 155 17.78 3.88 10.31
CA GLY A 155 16.89 4.23 9.21
C GLY A 155 17.62 4.31 7.87
N GLU A 156 18.84 4.86 7.83
CA GLU A 156 19.68 4.86 6.63
C GLU A 156 20.18 3.45 6.24
N LEU A 157 20.58 2.62 7.21
CA LEU A 157 21.01 1.24 6.97
C LEU A 157 19.87 0.39 6.36
N GLY A 158 18.64 0.56 6.84
CA GLY A 158 17.45 -0.13 6.34
C GLY A 158 17.05 0.21 4.90
N ARG A 159 17.60 1.29 4.31
CA ARG A 159 17.31 1.68 2.91
C ARG A 159 17.95 0.77 1.87
N GLY A 160 18.78 -0.20 2.22
CA GLY A 160 19.49 -1.04 1.25
C GLY A 160 19.78 -2.46 1.73
N ARG A 161 20.18 -3.34 0.81
CA ARG A 161 20.70 -4.67 1.17
C ARG A 161 22.15 -4.50 1.61
N ARG A 162 22.46 -4.82 2.86
CA ARG A 162 23.78 -4.57 3.49
C ARG A 162 24.51 -5.83 3.97
N GLY A 163 24.09 -7.01 3.48
CA GLY A 163 24.66 -8.30 3.87
C GLY A 163 24.10 -8.81 5.20
N GLY A 164 24.97 -9.40 6.02
CA GLY A 164 24.65 -9.91 7.35
C GLY A 164 24.51 -8.81 8.42
N ALA A 165 23.84 -9.16 9.51
CA ALA A 165 23.44 -8.26 10.59
C ALA A 165 24.30 -8.40 11.87
N GLU A 166 25.41 -9.13 11.80
CA GLU A 166 26.27 -9.46 12.94
C GLU A 166 26.75 -8.21 13.68
N GLU A 167 27.08 -7.16 12.94
CA GLU A 167 27.56 -5.89 13.50
C GLU A 167 26.47 -5.09 14.24
N LEU A 168 25.18 -5.46 14.11
CA LEU A 168 24.06 -4.80 14.77
C LEU A 168 23.62 -5.52 16.06
N ALA A 169 24.20 -6.67 16.37
CA ALA A 169 23.74 -7.54 17.46
C ALA A 169 23.77 -6.85 18.83
N TYR A 170 24.71 -5.92 19.05
CA TYR A 170 24.85 -5.21 20.33
C TYR A 170 23.68 -4.26 20.63
N LEU A 171 22.92 -3.83 19.61
CA LEU A 171 21.74 -2.97 19.78
C LEU A 171 20.50 -3.74 20.21
N ALA A 172 20.52 -5.07 20.21
CA ALA A 172 19.36 -5.87 20.57
C ALA A 172 18.94 -5.70 22.05
N ASP A 173 19.89 -5.29 22.91
CA ASP A 173 19.66 -5.03 24.34
C ASP A 173 19.71 -3.53 24.67
N HIS A 174 19.56 -2.65 23.66
CA HIS A 174 19.62 -1.22 23.90
C HIS A 174 18.51 -0.80 24.89
N PRO A 175 18.80 0.06 25.89
CA PRO A 175 17.83 0.45 26.92
C PRO A 175 16.62 1.17 26.34
N ASP A 176 16.83 1.92 25.26
CA ASP A 176 15.78 2.64 24.56
C ASP A 176 14.90 1.69 23.70
N PRO A 177 13.58 1.64 23.93
CA PRO A 177 12.65 0.82 23.14
C PRO A 177 12.53 1.26 21.68
N ASP A 178 12.61 2.54 21.36
CA ASP A 178 12.48 3.05 19.99
C ASP A 178 13.68 2.63 19.13
N VAL A 179 14.87 2.54 19.75
CA VAL A 179 16.06 1.96 19.11
C VAL A 179 15.84 0.47 18.80
N ARG A 180 15.26 -0.29 19.73
CA ARG A 180 14.98 -1.72 19.54
C ARG A 180 13.90 -1.96 18.47
N ASP A 181 12.85 -1.15 18.44
CA ASP A 181 11.78 -1.23 17.44
C ASP A 181 12.28 -0.84 16.05
N THR A 182 13.09 0.23 15.97
CA THR A 182 13.74 0.63 14.73
C THR A 182 14.69 -0.47 14.22
N LEU A 183 15.45 -1.10 15.11
CA LEU A 183 16.31 -2.23 14.78
C LEU A 183 15.50 -3.42 14.21
N GLU A 184 14.36 -3.80 14.81
CA GLU A 184 13.49 -4.86 14.28
C GLU A 184 13.05 -4.57 12.85
N SER A 185 12.60 -3.34 12.61
CA SER A 185 12.15 -2.88 11.30
C SER A 185 13.28 -2.97 10.25
N VAL A 186 14.49 -2.53 10.62
CA VAL A 186 15.67 -2.55 9.73
C VAL A 186 16.13 -3.97 9.40
N LEU A 187 16.07 -4.88 10.37
CA LEU A 187 16.49 -6.28 10.17
C LEU A 187 15.65 -7.01 9.10
N ARG A 188 14.45 -6.53 8.77
CA ARG A 188 13.63 -7.04 7.66
C ARG A 188 14.29 -6.86 6.28
N ALA A 189 15.17 -5.87 6.14
CA ALA A 189 15.91 -5.62 4.90
C ALA A 189 17.21 -6.45 4.79
N TYR A 190 17.68 -7.01 5.91
CA TYR A 190 18.89 -7.82 5.99
C TYR A 190 18.61 -9.28 5.63
N ARG A 191 19.68 -10.01 5.27
CA ARG A 191 19.60 -11.43 4.92
C ARG A 191 20.56 -12.22 5.79
N GLY A 192 20.25 -13.48 6.03
CA GLY A 192 21.12 -14.40 6.78
C GLY A 192 20.52 -14.82 8.13
N ARG A 193 21.13 -15.84 8.73
CA ARG A 193 20.63 -16.45 9.98
C ARG A 193 20.61 -15.45 11.13
N GLU A 194 21.62 -14.58 11.22
CA GLU A 194 21.72 -13.63 12.32
C GLU A 194 20.58 -12.60 12.33
N SER A 195 20.16 -12.11 11.15
CA SER A 195 19.00 -11.21 11.07
C SER A 195 17.71 -11.82 11.61
N ARG A 196 17.50 -13.14 11.41
CA ARG A 196 16.33 -13.86 11.93
C ARG A 196 16.43 -14.04 13.45
N ARG A 197 17.60 -14.48 13.91
CA ARG A 197 17.88 -14.69 15.33
C ARG A 197 17.66 -13.40 16.15
N LEU A 198 18.15 -12.26 15.64
CA LEU A 198 17.99 -10.97 16.31
C LEU A 198 16.52 -10.52 16.35
N ARG A 199 15.74 -10.73 15.28
CA ARG A 199 14.30 -10.41 15.28
C ARG A 199 13.52 -11.25 16.30
N GLU A 200 13.76 -12.56 16.34
CA GLU A 200 13.12 -13.43 17.34
C GLU A 200 13.50 -13.03 18.78
N ARG A 201 14.73 -12.55 19.00
CA ARG A 201 15.16 -12.04 20.30
C ARG A 201 14.43 -10.75 20.68
N LEU A 202 14.28 -9.81 19.75
CA LEU A 202 13.56 -8.56 19.97
C LEU A 202 12.06 -8.79 20.24
N GLU A 203 11.43 -9.72 19.51
CA GLU A 203 10.04 -10.15 19.73
C GLU A 203 9.83 -10.75 21.13
N ARG A 204 10.79 -11.55 21.63
CA ARG A 204 10.75 -12.07 23.00
C ARG A 204 10.95 -10.99 24.06
N SER A 205 11.76 -9.97 23.78
CA SER A 205 12.06 -8.87 24.72
C SER A 205 10.96 -7.80 24.79
N SER A 206 10.12 -7.68 23.76
CA SER A 206 8.95 -6.80 23.72
C SER A 206 7.72 -7.43 24.37
N SER A 207 7.77 -8.73 24.68
CA SER A 207 6.73 -9.46 25.41
C SER A 207 7.13 -9.63 26.88
N PRO A 208 6.81 -8.64 27.75
CA PRO A 208 6.16 -8.99 29.01
C PRO A 208 5.06 -7.98 29.39
N THR A 209 3.80 -8.43 29.41
CA THR A 209 2.73 -8.19 30.41
C THR A 209 1.40 -8.67 29.81
N SER A 210 1.17 -9.97 29.80
CA SER A 210 -0.19 -10.50 29.93
C SER A 210 -0.42 -10.64 31.43
N ASP A 211 -1.07 -9.64 32.02
CA ASP A 211 -1.55 -9.67 33.39
C ASP A 211 -2.78 -10.61 33.44
N PRO A 212 -2.74 -11.75 34.14
CA PRO A 212 -3.91 -12.58 34.33
C PRO A 212 -4.32 -12.50 35.79
N ASP A 213 -4.97 -11.41 36.20
CA ASP A 213 -5.78 -11.44 37.42
C ASP A 213 -6.88 -10.36 37.39
N ASN A 214 -8.09 -10.81 37.07
CA ASN A 214 -9.30 -10.14 37.53
C ASN A 214 -10.26 -11.25 38.00
N ARG A 215 -10.26 -11.48 39.31
CA ARG A 215 -11.31 -12.18 40.06
C ARG A 215 -12.04 -11.19 40.92
#